data_AF-A0A9E5CA96-F1
#
_entry.id   AF-A0A9E5CA96-F1
#
_cell.length_a   1.000
_cell.length_b   1.000
_cell.length_c   1.000
_cell.angle_alpha   90.00
_cell.angle_beta   90.00
_cell.angle_gamma   90.00
#
_symmetry.space_group_name_H-M   'P 1'
#
loop_
_entity.id
_entity.type
_entity.pdbx_description
1 polymer ?
#
loop_
_entity_poly.entity_id
_entity_poly.type
_entity_poly.pdbx_seq_one_letter_code
_entity_poly.pdbx_strand_id
1 'polypeptide(L)'
;NLPAVFYCTAGKDRAGILAAMVLGVLGVDRDQIMQDYVLTNEIIDELGERLRARPGNEHRTLDSFRAQPKVMEMVLDELADKHGGPAGYLQAHGVTNGTIDKLRDALLE
;
A
#
# COMPACT_ATOMS: atom_id res chain seq x y z
N ASN A 1 -0.65 -16.80 11.82
CA ASN A 1 -1.63 -16.57 10.72
C ASN A 1 -0.93 -16.19 9.42
N LEU A 2 0.22 -16.80 9.11
CA LEU A 2 0.86 -16.71 7.80
C LEU A 2 0.67 -18.05 7.08
N PRO A 3 0.53 -18.06 5.74
CA PRO A 3 0.55 -16.90 4.83
C PRO A 3 -0.74 -16.05 4.91
N ALA A 4 -0.65 -14.77 4.53
CA ALA A 4 -1.76 -13.83 4.54
C ALA A 4 -1.93 -13.11 3.18
N VAL A 5 -3.17 -12.85 2.80
CA VAL A 5 -3.53 -12.05 1.62
C VAL A 5 -4.45 -10.93 2.08
N PHE A 6 -4.12 -9.68 1.73
CA PHE A 6 -4.98 -8.52 1.90
C PHE A 6 -5.29 -7.91 0.54
N TYR A 7 -6.51 -7.41 0.38
CA TYR A 7 -6.95 -6.84 -0.89
C TYR A 7 -7.96 -5.73 -0.67
N CYS A 8 -8.16 -4.93 -1.71
CA CYS A 8 -9.30 -4.03 -1.82
C CYS A 8 -9.99 -4.28 -3.16
N THR A 9 -10.82 -3.36 -3.63
CA THR A 9 -11.52 -3.46 -4.91
C THR A 9 -10.55 -3.67 -6.09
N ALA A 10 -9.58 -2.78 -6.25
CA ALA A 10 -8.62 -2.79 -7.36
C ALA A 10 -7.21 -3.24 -6.95
N GLY A 11 -6.99 -3.58 -5.69
CA GLY A 11 -5.66 -3.94 -5.18
C GLY A 11 -4.68 -2.75 -5.04
N LYS A 12 -5.14 -1.52 -5.23
CA LYS A 12 -4.28 -0.34 -5.41
C LYS A 12 -4.16 0.58 -4.20
N ASP A 13 -5.20 1.36 -3.88
CA ASP A 13 -5.05 2.46 -2.92
C ASP A 13 -5.01 1.96 -1.47
N ARG A 14 -6.11 1.41 -0.96
CA ARG A 14 -6.15 0.90 0.43
C ARG A 14 -5.18 -0.26 0.66
N ALA A 15 -5.07 -1.16 -0.33
CA ALA A 15 -4.15 -2.28 -0.25
C ALA A 15 -2.69 -1.81 -0.38
N GLY A 16 -2.37 -0.91 -1.31
CA GLY A 16 -1.03 -0.36 -1.47
C GLY A 16 -0.57 0.50 -0.30
N ILE A 17 -1.46 1.28 0.33
CA ILE A 17 -1.13 2.01 1.56
C ILE A 17 -0.81 1.04 2.69
N LEU A 18 -1.56 -0.06 2.83
CA LEU A 18 -1.25 -1.11 3.80
C LEU A 18 0.07 -1.81 3.50
N ALA A 19 0.33 -2.15 2.23
CA ALA A 19 1.60 -2.73 1.79
C ALA A 19 2.77 -1.79 2.11
N ALA A 20 2.65 -0.50 1.79
CA ALA A 20 3.64 0.51 2.10
C ALA A 20 3.90 0.64 3.61
N MET A 21 2.86 0.56 4.44
CA MET A 21 3.02 0.56 5.90
C MET A 21 3.79 -0.68 6.38
N VAL A 22 3.45 -1.86 5.86
CA VAL A 22 4.14 -3.12 6.21
C VAL A 22 5.60 -3.08 5.77
N LEU A 23 5.87 -2.77 4.50
CA LEU A 23 7.24 -2.66 3.96
C LEU A 23 8.05 -1.62 4.72
N GLY A 24 7.45 -0.47 5.04
CA GLY A 24 8.11 0.58 5.80
C GLY A 24 8.49 0.17 7.22
N VAL A 25 7.67 -0.61 7.94
CA VAL A 25 8.07 -1.13 9.26
C VAL A 25 9.14 -2.23 9.17
N LEU A 26 9.16 -2.96 8.06
CA LEU A 26 10.22 -3.94 7.75
C LEU A 26 11.54 -3.27 7.34
N GLY A 27 11.56 -1.94 7.17
CA GLY A 27 12.77 -1.18 6.83
C GLY A 27 13.10 -1.18 5.34
N VAL A 28 12.14 -1.50 4.47
CA VAL A 28 12.32 -1.45 3.02
C VAL A 28 12.43 -0.01 2.55
N ASP A 29 13.34 0.24 1.61
CA ASP A 29 13.61 1.57 1.11
C ASP A 29 12.41 2.18 0.37
N ARG A 30 12.26 3.50 0.50
CA ARG A 30 11.17 4.27 -0.14
C ARG A 30 11.03 3.95 -1.63
N ASP A 31 12.14 3.89 -2.36
CA ASP A 31 12.12 3.65 -3.81
C ASP A 31 11.57 2.25 -4.15
N GLN A 32 11.85 1.25 -3.32
CA GLN A 32 11.31 -0.10 -3.49
C GLN A 32 9.81 -0.15 -3.15
N ILE A 33 9.37 0.57 -2.12
CA ILE A 33 7.94 0.72 -1.80
C ILE A 33 7.20 1.40 -2.96
N MET A 34 7.81 2.43 -3.55
CA MET A 34 7.25 3.12 -4.71
C MET A 34 7.17 2.20 -5.93
N GLN A 35 8.21 1.40 -6.18
CA GLN A 35 8.23 0.39 -7.24
C GLN A 35 7.11 -0.64 -7.05
N ASP A 36 6.98 -1.21 -5.85
CA ASP A 36 5.90 -2.15 -5.51
C ASP A 36 4.51 -1.55 -5.78
N TYR A 37 4.26 -0.31 -5.34
CA TYR A 37 2.98 0.35 -5.57
C TYR A 37 2.65 0.49 -7.07
N VAL A 38 3.62 0.85 -7.91
CA VAL A 38 3.39 1.06 -9.34
C VAL A 38 3.31 -0.23 -10.14
N LEU A 39 3.77 -1.37 -9.62
CA LEU A 39 3.59 -2.69 -10.27
C LEU A 39 2.12 -3.02 -10.52
N THR A 40 1.20 -2.46 -9.72
CA THR A 40 -0.25 -2.56 -9.97
C THR A 40 -0.64 -2.13 -11.39
N ASN A 41 0.11 -1.21 -12.01
CA ASN A 41 -0.17 -0.72 -13.36
C ASN A 41 0.09 -1.76 -14.47
N GLU A 42 0.85 -2.82 -14.21
CA GLU A 42 1.13 -3.85 -15.21
C GLU A 42 -0.12 -4.67 -15.56
N ILE A 43 -1.04 -4.81 -14.60
CA ILE A 43 -2.25 -5.64 -14.75
C ILE A 43 -3.53 -4.80 -14.90
N ILE A 44 -3.45 -3.49 -14.73
CA ILE A 44 -4.65 -2.65 -14.64
C ILE A 44 -5.40 -2.53 -15.97
N ASP A 45 -4.67 -2.64 -17.09
CA ASP A 45 -5.25 -2.61 -18.43
C ASP A 45 -6.12 -3.85 -18.67
N GLU A 46 -5.70 -5.02 -18.18
CA GLU A 46 -6.48 -6.26 -18.22
C GLU A 46 -7.68 -6.22 -17.27
N LEU A 47 -7.54 -5.55 -16.12
CA LEU A 47 -8.61 -5.45 -15.13
C LEU A 47 -9.62 -4.34 -15.42
N GLY A 48 -9.33 -3.44 -16.36
CA GLY A 48 -10.07 -2.21 -16.60
C GLY A 48 -11.56 -2.41 -16.83
N GLU A 49 -11.93 -3.35 -17.71
CA GLU A 49 -13.33 -3.66 -17.99
C GLU A 49 -14.07 -4.22 -16.77
N ARG A 50 -13.42 -5.15 -16.05
CA ARG A 50 -13.97 -5.73 -14.83
C ARG A 50 -14.16 -4.68 -13.75
N LEU A 51 -13.27 -3.70 -13.65
CA LEU A 51 -13.37 -2.60 -12.70
C LEU A 51 -14.47 -1.59 -13.09
N ARG A 52 -14.62 -1.27 -14.37
CA ARG A 52 -15.71 -0.40 -14.87
C ARG A 52 -17.09 -1.03 -14.72
N ALA A 53 -17.19 -2.36 -14.84
CA ALA A 53 -18.45 -3.08 -14.67
C ALA A 53 -18.98 -3.10 -13.22
N ARG A 54 -18.20 -2.61 -12.24
CA ARG A 54 -18.66 -2.52 -10.84
C ARG A 54 -19.57 -1.30 -10.63
N PRO A 55 -20.62 -1.41 -9.80
CA PRO A 55 -21.50 -0.29 -9.50
C PRO A 55 -20.74 0.93 -8.98
N GLY A 56 -21.05 2.11 -9.54
CA GLY A 56 -20.42 3.39 -9.17
C GLY A 56 -19.13 3.71 -9.93
N ASN A 57 -18.69 2.84 -10.85
CA ASN A 57 -17.52 3.05 -11.70
C ASN A 57 -17.86 3.36 -13.16
N GLU A 58 -19.14 3.51 -13.50
CA GLU A 58 -19.63 3.66 -14.88
C GLU A 58 -19.00 4.87 -15.59
N HIS A 59 -18.69 5.93 -14.83
CA HIS A 59 -18.08 7.16 -15.33
C HIS A 59 -16.54 7.19 -15.24
N ARG A 60 -15.90 6.16 -14.68
CA ARG A 60 -14.45 6.16 -14.45
C ARG A 60 -13.69 5.70 -15.70
N THR A 61 -12.61 6.39 -16.00
CA THR A 61 -11.69 6.02 -17.07
C THR A 61 -10.74 4.91 -16.62
N LEU A 62 -10.04 4.27 -17.58
CA LEU A 62 -8.99 3.31 -17.25
C LEU A 62 -7.90 3.94 -16.38
N ASP A 63 -7.46 5.15 -16.75
CA ASP A 63 -6.49 5.93 -15.98
C ASP A 63 -6.94 6.23 -14.55
N SER A 64 -8.25 6.32 -14.30
CA SER A 64 -8.78 6.50 -12.96
C SER A 64 -8.46 5.30 -12.03
N PHE A 65 -8.17 4.14 -12.61
CA PHE A 65 -7.78 2.94 -11.88
C PHE A 65 -6.27 2.74 -11.79
N ARG A 66 -5.45 3.53 -12.50
CA ARG A 66 -3.98 3.44 -12.44
C ARG A 66 -3.42 3.87 -11.08
N ALA A 67 -2.34 3.24 -10.67
CA ALA A 67 -1.53 3.61 -9.52
C ALA A 67 -0.79 4.88 -9.89
N GLN A 68 -1.08 5.97 -9.18
CA GLN A 68 -0.49 7.27 -9.43
C GLN A 68 0.67 7.44 -8.46
N PRO A 69 1.94 7.44 -8.91
CA PRO A 69 3.10 7.55 -8.02
C PRO A 69 2.96 8.72 -7.05
N LYS A 70 2.45 9.86 -7.54
CA LYS A 70 2.26 11.05 -6.72
C LYS A 70 1.39 10.83 -5.47
N VAL A 71 0.40 9.93 -5.54
CA VAL A 71 -0.44 9.61 -4.38
C VAL A 71 0.37 8.89 -3.32
N MET A 72 1.18 7.91 -3.70
CA MET A 72 2.02 7.19 -2.73
C MET A 72 3.16 8.08 -2.20
N GLU A 73 3.73 8.94 -3.04
CA GLU A 73 4.68 9.96 -2.57
C GLU A 73 4.07 10.80 -1.45
N MET A 74 2.87 11.36 -1.67
CA MET A 74 2.18 12.17 -0.67
C MET A 74 1.87 11.39 0.61
N VAL A 75 1.50 10.11 0.50
CA VAL A 75 1.27 9.25 1.67
C VAL A 75 2.56 9.07 2.46
N LEU A 76 3.66 8.74 1.81
CA LEU A 76 4.94 8.50 2.47
C LEU A 76 5.51 9.81 3.05
N ASP A 77 5.33 10.94 2.37
CA ASP A 77 5.72 12.26 2.86
C ASP A 77 4.92 12.64 4.12
N GLU A 78 3.60 12.47 4.09
CA GLU A 78 2.74 12.73 5.26
C GLU A 78 3.13 11.86 6.47
N LEU A 79 3.41 10.57 6.23
CA LEU A 79 3.86 9.65 7.29
C LEU A 79 5.22 10.07 7.86
N ALA A 80 6.16 10.45 6.99
CA ALA A 80 7.48 10.95 7.40
C ALA A 80 7.36 12.25 8.21
N ASP A 81 6.65 13.24 7.68
CA ASP A 81 6.58 14.59 8.24
C ASP A 81 5.82 14.63 9.57
N LYS A 82 4.71 13.88 9.69
CA LYS A 82 3.86 13.93 10.90
C LYS A 82 4.20 12.89 11.94
N HIS A 83 4.82 11.79 11.53
CA HIS A 83 5.01 10.65 12.41
C HIS A 83 6.42 10.05 12.39
N GLY A 84 7.36 10.60 11.62
CA GLY A 84 8.70 10.02 11.47
C GLY A 84 8.70 8.70 10.68
N GLY A 85 7.65 8.46 9.89
CA GLY A 85 7.50 7.31 9.01
C GLY A 85 6.42 6.31 9.45
N PRO A 86 6.28 5.18 8.73
CA PRO A 86 5.22 4.21 8.96
C PRO A 86 5.20 3.61 10.37
N ALA A 87 6.38 3.33 10.95
CA ALA A 87 6.47 2.80 12.31
C ALA A 87 5.91 3.79 13.35
N GLY A 88 6.29 5.06 13.26
CA GLY A 88 5.79 6.07 14.19
C GLY A 88 4.30 6.34 14.04
N TYR A 89 3.75 6.25 12.81
CA TYR A 89 2.31 6.33 12.61
C TYR A 89 1.59 5.18 13.31
N LEU A 90 2.05 3.94 13.11
CA LEU A 90 1.42 2.76 13.71
C LEU A 90 1.51 2.78 15.25
N GLN A 91 2.65 3.22 15.80
CA GLN A 91 2.83 3.41 17.24
C GLN A 91 1.87 4.46 17.81
N ALA A 92 1.71 5.60 17.13
CA ALA A 92 0.76 6.63 17.53
C ALA A 92 -0.70 6.13 17.53
N HIS A 93 -0.99 5.04 16.81
CA HIS A 93 -2.31 4.40 16.71
C HIS A 93 -2.41 3.06 17.45
N GLY A 94 -1.50 2.79 18.39
CA GLY A 94 -1.61 1.68 19.34
C GLY A 94 -0.93 0.37 18.91
N VAL A 95 -0.18 0.36 17.81
CA VAL A 95 0.65 -0.80 17.46
C VAL A 95 1.93 -0.77 18.27
N THR A 96 2.14 -1.81 19.09
CA THR A 96 3.32 -1.89 19.96
C THR A 96 4.59 -2.29 19.19
N ASN A 97 5.76 -1.92 19.71
CA ASN A 97 7.05 -2.41 19.20
C ASN A 97 7.10 -3.94 19.16
N GLY A 98 6.59 -4.62 20.19
CA GLY A 98 6.54 -6.08 20.22
C GLY A 98 5.66 -6.69 19.11
N THR A 99 4.69 -5.94 18.57
CA THR A 99 3.93 -6.36 17.38
C THR A 99 4.76 -6.18 16.11
N ILE A 100 5.47 -5.05 15.99
CA ILE A 100 6.35 -4.76 14.84
C ILE A 100 7.50 -5.77 14.78
N ASP A 101 8.11 -6.09 15.91
CA ASP A 101 9.23 -7.05 15.98
C ASP A 101 8.77 -8.45 15.58
N LYS A 102 7.60 -8.90 16.05
CA LYS A 102 6.99 -10.17 15.59
C LYS A 102 6.71 -10.18 14.08
N LEU A 103 6.42 -9.02 13.49
CA LEU A 103 6.22 -8.92 12.04
C LEU A 103 7.56 -9.06 11.31
N ARG A 104 8.63 -8.42 11.81
CA ARG A 104 9.99 -8.54 11.27
C ARG A 104 10.50 -9.98 11.36
N ASP A 105 10.40 -10.59 12.53
CA ASP A 105 10.80 -11.99 12.77
C ASP A 105 10.09 -12.98 11.84
N ALA A 106 8.87 -12.65 11.43
CA ALA A 106 8.05 -13.54 10.60
C ALA A 106 8.22 -13.33 9.09
N LEU A 107 8.75 -12.18 8.65
CA LEU A 107 8.79 -11.79 7.22
C LEU A 107 10.20 -11.48 6.69
N LEU A 108 11.21 -11.36 7.55
CA LEU A 108 12.62 -11.18 7.17
C LEU A 108 13.40 -12.48 7.38
N GLU A 109 14.51 -12.62 6.64
CA GLU A 109 15.48 -13.73 6.76
C GLU A 109 16.59 -13.42 7.77
#